data_AF-A0AAD6ZKM0-F1
#
_entry.id   AF-A0AAD6ZKM0-F1
#
_cell.length_a   1.000
_cell.length_b   1.000
_cell.length_c   1.000
_cell.angle_alpha   90.00
_cell.angle_beta   90.00
_cell.angle_gamma   90.00
#
_symmetry.space_group_name_H-M   'P 1'
#
loop_
_entity.id
_entity.type
_entity.pdbx_description
1 polymer ?
#
loop_
_entity_poly.entity_id
_entity_poly.type
_entity_poly.pdbx_seq_one_letter_code
_entity_poly.pdbx_strand_id
1 'polypeptide(L)'
;ALHNSAETFPQPKCHPETRTKLLNNLHNWVIDPNSHHSIHWLHGPAGAGKSAVMQTLCCQLQDRGLLGGSFFFRRGHSTCGNAKMLFATLAYQLALHRPAFKGPISRSVETDLSVLGRSMDIQLYNLILEPCKLAHVTSPSALLIDGLDD
;
A
#
# COMPACT_ATOMS: atom_id res chain seq x y z
N ALA A 1 7.81 6.67 0.70
CA ALA A 1 8.95 5.71 0.63
C ALA A 1 8.47 4.28 0.73
N LEU A 2 9.23 3.33 0.18
CA LEU A 2 8.91 1.89 0.22
C LEU A 2 9.22 1.29 1.59
N HIS A 3 8.47 0.25 1.95
CA HIS A 3 8.66 -0.51 3.17
C HIS A 3 9.99 -1.29 3.21
N ASN A 4 10.82 -1.26 2.19
CA ASN A 4 12.14 -1.92 2.13
C ASN A 4 13.24 -0.97 1.64
N SER A 5 13.01 0.34 1.72
CA SER A 5 14.00 1.36 1.36
C SER A 5 15.23 1.30 2.28
N ALA A 6 16.43 1.41 1.71
CA ALA A 6 17.69 1.45 2.46
C ALA A 6 17.77 2.62 3.46
N GLU A 7 17.04 3.69 3.18
CA GLU A 7 17.03 4.92 3.98
C GLU A 7 16.21 4.80 5.27
N THR A 8 15.43 3.73 5.46
CA THR A 8 14.62 3.49 6.67
C THR A 8 15.16 2.36 7.55
N PHE A 9 16.41 1.94 7.34
CA PHE A 9 17.01 0.83 8.09
C PHE A 9 17.62 1.27 9.43
N PRO A 10 17.43 0.52 10.54
CA PRO A 10 16.49 -0.57 10.69
C PRO A 10 15.06 -0.03 10.81
N GLN A 11 14.13 -0.71 10.15
CA GLN A 11 12.76 -0.24 10.13
C GLN A 11 12.07 -0.47 11.46
N PRO A 12 11.17 0.44 11.88
CA PRO A 12 10.39 0.24 13.09
C PRO A 12 9.56 -1.03 12.89
N LYS A 13 9.87 -2.09 13.63
CA LYS A 13 9.09 -3.33 13.66
C LYS A 13 8.52 -3.50 15.06
N CYS A 14 7.39 -4.19 15.16
CA CYS A 14 6.89 -4.62 16.45
C CYS A 14 7.96 -5.51 17.10
N HIS A 15 8.16 -5.35 18.41
CA HIS A 15 8.95 -6.32 19.16
C HIS A 15 8.33 -7.71 18.98
N PRO A 16 9.16 -8.77 18.90
CA PRO A 16 8.66 -10.14 18.84
C PRO A 16 7.57 -10.38 19.88
N GLU A 17 6.53 -11.12 19.51
CA GLU A 17 5.41 -11.52 20.36
C GLU A 17 4.50 -10.39 20.86
N THR A 18 4.80 -9.13 20.51
CA THR A 18 3.91 -8.00 20.79
C THR A 18 2.93 -7.75 19.65
N ARG A 19 1.77 -7.17 19.96
CA ARG A 19 0.72 -6.78 18.98
C ARG A 19 0.23 -7.93 18.07
N THR A 20 0.50 -9.18 18.43
CA THR A 20 0.15 -10.39 17.66
C THR A 20 -1.35 -10.50 17.37
N LYS A 21 -2.20 -10.25 18.36
CA LYS A 21 -3.66 -10.23 18.17
C LYS A 21 -4.10 -9.21 17.10
N LEU A 22 -3.54 -8.01 17.14
CA LEU A 22 -3.85 -6.96 16.16
C LEU A 22 -3.36 -7.35 14.76
N LEU A 23 -2.12 -7.83 14.64
CA LEU A 23 -1.56 -8.28 13.36
C LEU A 23 -2.37 -9.44 12.76
N ASN A 24 -2.78 -10.40 13.59
CA ASN A 24 -3.63 -11.51 13.16
C ASN A 24 -5.00 -11.02 12.69
N ASN A 25 -5.61 -10.07 13.39
CA ASN A 25 -6.89 -9.50 12.97
C ASN A 25 -6.77 -8.78 11.62
N LEU A 26 -5.72 -7.97 11.44
CA LEU A 26 -5.45 -7.28 10.17
C LEU A 26 -5.20 -8.27 9.03
N HIS A 27 -4.42 -9.32 9.30
CA HIS A 27 -4.18 -10.38 8.32
C HIS A 27 -5.48 -11.09 7.93
N ASN A 28 -6.29 -11.49 8.90
CA ASN A 28 -7.57 -12.16 8.66
C ASN A 28 -8.52 -11.26 7.85
N TRP A 29 -8.54 -9.96 8.13
CA TRP A 29 -9.29 -9.00 7.35
C TRP A 29 -8.81 -8.93 5.88
N VAL A 30 -7.50 -8.97 5.61
CA VAL A 30 -6.96 -8.95 4.24
C VAL A 30 -7.40 -10.16 3.43
N ILE A 31 -7.49 -11.34 4.05
CA ILE A 31 -7.79 -12.60 3.34
C ILE A 31 -9.27 -12.99 3.37
N ASP A 32 -10.11 -12.25 4.09
CA ASP A 32 -11.54 -12.57 4.22
C ASP A 32 -12.29 -12.19 2.93
N PRO A 33 -12.79 -13.17 2.15
CA PRO A 33 -13.55 -12.89 0.93
C PRO A 33 -14.91 -12.25 1.21
N ASN A 34 -15.41 -12.32 2.44
CA ASN A 34 -16.70 -11.76 2.85
C ASN A 34 -16.56 -10.38 3.51
N SER A 35 -15.35 -9.82 3.58
CA SER A 35 -15.15 -8.50 4.14
C SER A 35 -15.96 -7.47 3.35
N HIS A 36 -16.95 -6.85 4.01
CA HIS A 36 -17.76 -5.78 3.43
C HIS A 36 -16.99 -4.45 3.26
N HIS A 37 -15.77 -4.36 3.80
CA HIS A 37 -14.98 -3.14 3.81
C HIS A 37 -13.67 -3.33 3.05
N SER A 38 -13.45 -2.50 2.03
CA SER A 38 -12.20 -2.50 1.24
C SER A 38 -11.08 -1.67 1.87
N ILE A 39 -11.36 -0.94 2.97
CA ILE A 39 -10.41 -0.08 3.67
C ILE A 39 -10.48 -0.39 5.17
N HIS A 40 -9.31 -0.64 5.78
CA HIS A 40 -9.15 -0.74 7.22
C HIS A 40 -8.31 0.44 7.72
N TRP A 41 -8.86 1.22 8.65
CA TRP A 41 -8.18 2.39 9.22
C TRP A 41 -7.50 2.02 10.55
N LEU A 42 -6.16 2.03 10.58
CA LEU A 42 -5.40 1.82 11.83
C LEU A 42 -5.14 3.16 12.51
N HIS A 43 -5.91 3.47 13.56
CA HIS A 43 -5.78 4.72 14.32
C HIS A 43 -5.37 4.48 15.77
N GLY A 44 -4.89 5.54 16.42
CA GLY A 44 -4.41 5.51 17.80
C GLY A 44 -3.51 6.71 18.10
N PRO A 45 -3.19 6.95 19.38
CA PRO A 45 -2.43 8.13 19.79
C PRO A 45 -1.05 8.19 19.14
N ALA A 46 -0.47 9.40 19.10
CA ALA A 46 0.92 9.59 18.70
C ALA A 46 1.84 8.73 19.59
N GLY A 47 2.87 8.11 19.00
CA GLY A 47 3.77 7.20 19.73
C GLY A 47 3.21 5.80 20.02
N ALA A 48 1.97 5.47 19.64
CA ALA A 48 1.39 4.13 19.88
C ALA A 48 2.06 2.98 19.08
N GLY A 49 3.01 3.29 18.19
CA GLY A 49 3.71 2.31 17.36
C GLY A 49 2.94 1.88 16.10
N LYS A 50 2.04 2.72 15.57
CA LYS A 50 1.23 2.41 14.37
C LYS A 50 2.10 2.08 13.15
N SER A 51 3.10 2.90 12.85
CA SER A 51 4.05 2.65 11.77
C SER A 51 4.80 1.33 11.96
N ALA A 52 5.11 0.95 13.21
CA ALA A 52 5.74 -0.35 13.50
C ALA A 52 4.80 -1.54 13.19
N VAL A 53 3.50 -1.39 13.47
CA VAL A 53 2.48 -2.38 13.09
C VAL A 53 2.35 -2.46 11.57
N MET A 54 2.22 -1.32 10.88
CA MET A 54 2.12 -1.25 9.42
C MET A 54 3.32 -1.89 8.72
N GLN A 55 4.53 -1.60 9.22
CA GLN A 55 5.76 -2.14 8.70
C GLN A 55 5.89 -3.65 8.93
N THR A 56 5.50 -4.14 10.12
CA THR A 56 5.49 -5.57 10.44
C THR A 56 4.48 -6.32 9.58
N LEU A 57 3.27 -5.78 9.44
CA LEU A 57 2.24 -6.34 8.57
C LEU A 57 2.71 -6.37 7.11
N CYS A 58 3.39 -5.33 6.63
CA CYS A 58 3.93 -5.27 5.28
C CYS A 58 4.88 -6.45 4.99
N CYS A 59 5.84 -6.71 5.90
CA CYS A 59 6.72 -7.87 5.79
C CYS A 59 5.93 -9.19 5.77
N GLN A 60 4.98 -9.36 6.69
CA GLN A 60 4.16 -10.59 6.76
C GLN A 60 3.34 -10.84 5.50
N LEU A 61 2.79 -9.77 4.89
CA LEU A 61 2.05 -9.88 3.63
C LEU A 61 2.97 -10.13 2.44
N GLN A 62 4.17 -9.55 2.44
CA GLN A 62 5.16 -9.82 1.41
C GLN A 62 5.59 -11.29 1.42
N ASP A 63 5.92 -11.84 2.59
CA ASP A 63 6.33 -13.23 2.76
C ASP A 63 5.25 -14.23 2.31
N ARG A 64 3.97 -13.81 2.38
CA ARG A 64 2.80 -14.59 1.95
C ARG A 64 2.38 -14.34 0.51
N GLY A 65 3.05 -13.43 -0.22
CA GLY A 65 2.67 -13.04 -1.58
C GLY A 65 1.35 -12.27 -1.67
N LEU A 66 0.89 -11.67 -0.56
CA LEU A 66 -0.36 -10.91 -0.44
C LEU A 66 -0.14 -9.40 -0.54
N LEU A 67 1.11 -8.92 -0.47
CA LEU A 67 1.41 -7.50 -0.59
C LEU A 67 1.26 -7.04 -2.04
N GLY A 68 0.32 -6.13 -2.30
CA GLY A 68 0.21 -5.43 -3.58
C GLY A 68 1.22 -4.29 -3.67
N GLY A 69 1.40 -3.55 -2.58
CA GLY A 69 2.31 -2.41 -2.54
C GLY A 69 2.23 -1.65 -1.22
N SER A 70 3.18 -0.76 -1.02
CA SER A 70 3.30 0.01 0.21
C SER A 70 3.75 1.44 -0.04
N PHE A 71 3.27 2.37 0.77
CA PHE A 71 3.72 3.75 0.76
C PHE A 71 3.74 4.34 2.17
N PHE A 72 4.92 4.71 2.63
CA PHE A 72 5.13 5.37 3.92
C PHE A 72 5.46 6.84 3.69
N PHE A 73 4.60 7.73 4.14
CA PHE A 73 4.90 9.17 4.21
C PHE A 73 6.04 9.38 5.21
N ARG A 74 6.90 10.36 4.92
CA ARG A 74 8.04 10.70 5.76
C ARG A 74 7.97 12.16 6.17
N ARG A 75 8.18 12.41 7.46
CA ARG A 75 8.38 13.75 8.02
C ARG A 75 9.67 14.36 7.47
N GLY A 76 9.62 15.63 7.06
CA GLY A 76 10.80 16.42 6.68
C GLY A 76 11.23 16.36 5.21
N HIS A 77 10.66 15.49 4.38
CA HIS A 77 10.71 15.65 2.92
C HIS A 77 9.51 16.48 2.47
N SER A 78 9.62 17.18 1.34
CA SER A 78 8.50 17.97 0.80
C SER A 78 7.26 17.07 0.61
N THR A 79 6.31 17.16 1.53
CA THR A 79 5.09 16.36 1.60
C THR A 79 4.29 16.45 0.31
N CYS A 80 4.34 17.63 -0.33
CA CYS A 80 3.68 17.88 -1.61
C CYS A 80 4.28 17.07 -2.79
N GLY A 81 5.59 16.81 -2.80
CA GLY A 81 6.24 15.97 -3.81
C GLY A 81 5.95 14.48 -3.60
N ASN A 82 5.98 14.04 -2.34
CA ASN A 82 5.70 12.65 -1.98
C ASN A 82 4.24 12.27 -2.22
N ALA A 83 3.27 13.12 -1.89
CA ALA A 83 1.84 12.84 -2.06
C ALA A 83 1.47 12.65 -3.53
N LYS A 84 2.05 13.45 -4.44
CA LYS A 84 1.83 13.31 -5.89
C LYS A 84 2.31 11.98 -6.46
N MET A 85 3.25 11.30 -5.78
CA MET A 85 3.80 10.04 -6.22
C MET A 85 3.11 8.83 -5.59
N LEU A 86 2.17 9.03 -4.64
CA LEU A 86 1.54 7.96 -3.88
C LEU A 86 0.95 6.88 -4.79
N PHE A 87 -0.01 7.25 -5.63
CA PHE A 87 -0.76 6.28 -6.43
C PHE A 87 0.06 5.75 -7.61
N ALA A 88 0.89 6.58 -8.25
CA ALA A 88 1.86 6.09 -9.23
C ALA A 88 2.81 5.03 -8.65
N THR A 89 3.32 5.25 -7.42
CA THR A 89 4.22 4.31 -6.73
C THR A 89 3.50 3.03 -6.33
N LEU A 90 2.25 3.12 -5.87
CA LEU A 90 1.44 1.95 -5.52
C LEU A 90 1.07 1.14 -6.78
N ALA A 91 0.69 1.81 -7.87
CA ALA A 91 0.35 1.15 -9.13
C ALA A 91 1.56 0.40 -9.73
N TYR A 92 2.74 1.02 -9.70
CA TYR A 92 3.98 0.36 -10.11
C TYR A 92 4.25 -0.91 -9.29
N GLN A 93 4.19 -0.83 -7.96
CA GLN A 93 4.37 -2.01 -7.10
C GLN A 93 3.29 -3.07 -7.34
N LEU A 94 2.05 -2.65 -7.54
CA LEU A 94 0.94 -3.57 -7.78
C LEU A 94 1.15 -4.34 -9.08
N ALA A 95 1.56 -3.67 -10.16
CA ALA A 95 1.91 -4.32 -11.43
C ALA A 95 3.09 -5.29 -11.30
N LEU A 96 4.06 -5.01 -10.43
CA LEU A 96 5.21 -5.88 -10.17
C LEU A 96 4.83 -7.12 -9.36
N HIS A 97 4.12 -6.94 -8.25
CA HIS A 97 3.80 -8.03 -7.32
C HIS A 97 2.60 -8.85 -7.78
N ARG A 98 1.70 -8.28 -8.59
CA ARG A 98 0.44 -8.89 -9.01
C ARG A 98 0.32 -8.81 -10.54
N PRO A 99 0.83 -9.82 -11.29
CA PRO A 99 0.91 -9.78 -12.75
C PRO A 99 -0.41 -9.49 -13.47
N ALA A 100 -1.55 -9.85 -12.87
CA ALA A 100 -2.89 -9.55 -13.40
C ALA A 100 -3.15 -8.04 -13.61
N PHE A 101 -2.44 -7.18 -12.87
CA PHE A 101 -2.57 -5.72 -12.97
C PHE A 101 -1.62 -5.09 -13.98
N LYS A 102 -0.59 -5.80 -14.45
CA LYS A 102 0.43 -5.24 -15.35
C LYS A 102 -0.19 -4.72 -16.64
N GLY A 103 -1.01 -5.53 -17.31
CA GLY A 103 -1.68 -5.13 -18.55
C GLY A 103 -2.60 -3.92 -18.39
N PRO A 104 -3.58 -3.95 -17.47
CA PRO A 104 -4.46 -2.82 -17.21
C PRO A 104 -3.71 -1.52 -16.86
N ILE A 105 -2.74 -1.58 -15.94
CA ILE A 105 -1.97 -0.39 -15.52
C ILE A 105 -1.11 0.15 -16.68
N SER A 106 -0.43 -0.71 -17.42
CA SER A 106 0.34 -0.30 -18.60
C SER A 106 -0.54 0.41 -19.63
N ARG A 107 -1.74 -0.12 -19.90
CA ARG A 107 -2.68 0.50 -20.83
C ARG A 107 -3.13 1.89 -20.37
N SER A 108 -3.41 2.08 -19.08
CA SER A 108 -3.76 3.40 -18.53
C SER A 108 -2.64 4.42 -18.78
N VAL A 109 -1.39 4.02 -18.57
CA VAL A 109 -0.22 4.89 -18.77
C VAL A 109 0.06 5.14 -20.26
N GLU A 110 -0.06 4.12 -21.11
CA GLU A 110 0.10 4.24 -22.57
C GLU A 110 -0.96 5.14 -23.20
N THR A 111 -2.19 5.11 -22.67
CA THR A 111 -3.29 5.96 -23.13
C THR A 111 -3.06 7.43 -22.75
N ASP A 112 -2.51 7.67 -21.56
CA ASP A 112 -2.24 9.01 -21.06
C ASP A 112 -1.00 9.05 -20.16
N LEU A 113 0.17 9.31 -20.76
CA LEU A 113 1.44 9.41 -20.03
C LEU A 113 1.42 10.50 -18.95
N SER A 114 0.60 11.54 -19.11
CA SER A 114 0.52 12.63 -18.14
C SER A 114 -0.12 12.19 -16.82
N VAL A 115 -0.83 11.05 -16.80
CA VAL A 115 -1.51 10.52 -15.61
C VAL A 115 -0.60 10.45 -14.39
N LEU A 116 0.69 10.13 -14.57
CA LEU A 116 1.68 10.02 -13.49
C LEU A 116 1.96 11.34 -12.77
N GLY A 117 1.69 12.48 -13.42
CA GLY A 117 1.87 13.82 -12.87
C GLY A 117 0.57 14.53 -12.51
N ARG A 118 -0.59 13.90 -12.74
CA ARG A 118 -1.92 14.48 -12.46
C ARG A 118 -2.27 14.46 -10.97
N SER A 119 -3.41 15.04 -10.63
CA SER A 119 -3.92 15.06 -9.27
C SER A 119 -4.15 13.64 -8.71
N MET A 120 -4.14 13.53 -7.37
CA MET A 120 -4.21 12.25 -6.68
C MET A 120 -5.50 11.48 -6.98
N ASP A 121 -6.63 12.17 -7.12
CA ASP A 121 -7.92 11.59 -7.49
C ASP A 121 -7.90 10.97 -8.89
N ILE A 122 -7.27 11.67 -9.86
CA ILE A 122 -7.10 11.15 -11.22
C ILE A 122 -6.19 9.94 -11.22
N GLN A 123 -5.07 9.99 -10.48
CA GLN A 123 -4.16 8.86 -10.37
C GLN A 123 -4.83 7.66 -9.69
N LEU A 124 -5.53 7.86 -8.58
CA LEU A 124 -6.24 6.80 -7.87
C LEU A 124 -7.25 6.11 -8.79
N TYR A 125 -8.03 6.90 -9.52
CA TYR A 125 -9.02 6.34 -10.44
C TYR A 125 -8.36 5.52 -11.56
N ASN A 126 -7.44 6.12 -12.30
CA ASN A 126 -6.91 5.53 -13.54
C ASN A 126 -5.82 4.47 -13.32
N LEU A 127 -5.09 4.55 -12.21
CA LEU A 127 -3.95 3.65 -11.94
C LEU A 127 -4.27 2.56 -10.91
N ILE A 128 -5.33 2.72 -10.12
CA ILE A 128 -5.73 1.72 -9.11
C ILE A 128 -7.15 1.21 -9.37
N LEU A 129 -8.16 2.08 -9.31
CA LEU A 129 -9.56 1.64 -9.31
C LEU A 129 -10.01 1.03 -10.65
N GLU A 130 -9.64 1.65 -11.77
CA GLU A 130 -9.97 1.13 -13.10
C GLU A 130 -9.22 -0.17 -13.40
N PRO A 131 -7.90 -0.28 -13.14
CA PRO A 131 -7.18 -1.55 -13.21
C PRO A 131 -7.76 -2.66 -12.34
N CYS A 132 -8.25 -2.35 -11.12
CA CYS A 132 -8.93 -3.34 -10.26
C CYS A 132 -10.20 -3.92 -10.87
N LYS A 133 -10.91 -3.19 -11.74
CA LYS A 133 -12.11 -3.70 -12.42
C LYS A 133 -11.77 -4.63 -13.58
N LEU A 134 -10.61 -4.43 -14.20
CA LEU A 134 -10.15 -5.17 -15.37
C LEU A 134 -9.28 -6.38 -15.02
N ALA A 135 -8.54 -6.29 -13.92
CA ALA A 135 -7.64 -7.35 -13.47
C ALA A 135 -8.43 -8.57 -13.02
N HIS A 136 -8.11 -9.72 -13.59
CA HIS A 136 -8.66 -11.00 -13.17
C HIS A 136 -7.81 -11.54 -12.01
N VAL A 137 -8.20 -11.19 -10.79
CA VAL A 137 -7.44 -11.50 -9.59
C VAL A 137 -7.94 -12.81 -8.96
N THR A 138 -7.02 -13.75 -8.73
CA THR A 138 -7.34 -15.07 -8.15
C THR A 138 -7.04 -15.20 -6.67
N SER A 139 -6.43 -14.18 -6.06
CA SER A 139 -6.09 -14.15 -4.63
C SER A 139 -6.16 -12.73 -4.07
N PRO A 140 -6.45 -12.56 -2.77
CA PRO A 140 -6.49 -11.24 -2.16
C PRO A 140 -5.13 -10.54 -2.20
N SER A 141 -5.14 -9.21 -2.20
CA SER A 141 -3.93 -8.40 -2.00
C SER A 141 -4.24 -7.08 -1.33
N ALA A 142 -3.29 -6.56 -0.56
CA ALA A 142 -3.45 -5.29 0.14
C ALA A 142 -2.45 -4.23 -0.30
N LEU A 143 -2.91 -2.98 -0.34
CA LEU A 143 -2.08 -1.79 -0.43
C LEU A 143 -1.99 -1.15 0.95
N LEU A 144 -0.78 -0.87 1.43
CA LEU A 144 -0.55 -0.30 2.76
C LEU A 144 -0.08 1.15 2.64
N ILE A 145 -0.73 2.05 3.38
CA ILE A 145 -0.39 3.48 3.42
C ILE A 145 -0.24 3.89 4.88
N ASP A 146 0.89 4.50 5.24
CA ASP A 146 1.20 4.96 6.59
C ASP A 146 1.65 6.43 6.58
N GLY A 147 1.29 7.18 7.62
CA GLY A 147 1.64 8.60 7.78
C GLY A 147 0.75 9.58 7.01
N LEU A 148 -0.55 9.28 6.86
CA LEU A 148 -1.51 10.19 6.19
C LEU A 148 -1.78 11.49 6.98
N ASP A 149 -1.40 11.52 8.26
CA ASP A 149 -1.50 12.65 9.18
C ASP A 149 -0.30 13.61 9.13
N ASP A 150 0.74 13.29 8.34
CA ASP A 150 2.00 14.04 8.25
C ASP A 150 2.13 14.89 6.97
#